data_AF-A0A933AT11-F1
#
_entry.id   AF-A0A933AT11-F1
#
_cell.length_a   1.000
_cell.length_b   1.000
_cell.length_c   1.000
_cell.angle_alpha   90.00
_cell.angle_beta   90.00
_cell.angle_gamma   90.00
#
_symmetry.space_group_name_H-M   'P 1'
#
loop_
_entity.id
_entity.type
_entity.pdbx_description
1 polymer ?
#
loop_
_entity_poly.entity_id
_entity_poly.type
_entity_poly.pdbx_seq_one_letter_code
_entity_poly.pdbx_strand_id
1 'polypeptide(L)'
;MVRPVRVAKHWTLSQLHRHPAAHFALRRTHRQVRTAAARLGLGPGPSVYDRPEIQQVWRVATHPESRPLLSARSTGPHVLFFSPHGCWATHIAWETATALALKVRGAACDFLTCAAALPTCTAEGHRRIRCKSCYPYVQDLVMPFGFPLHTLAQWALPATNGSDRVGALDLDGLIEYSYHGLELGKIVLPTVRWAMRRQTLLADLRTLDTYRAFLRGAIVLCSALPRFLDRFSYDAILCLNGYFASERVLRVLAAQRGIRVVTYERGFRPDTLFFAHDLPACQYNVDGIWPGHADHPLTPREEAVLDGYLAERFRGTRGIAGVDFWPSVEHDERMIRAQLGLDDRPIATLFTNVLFDTAVQDRDLTFASIFHWLEFTIRQFAAHPEWQLVIRIHPSEVRDVGRETEEPVADRILEAFPSLPANVKLVGPESQLSSYTLMRMSRVGLVYTTTAGLEMALMGKRSIVAGITHYRGKGFTDDAESPLHFQDLLDRRMALDEPLSAPALEMARRYAYFFFFRAQMPFDLLDEPERGKVHLRFDNLADLLPGRSAGLDAICDGILLGKDFLVE
;
A
#
# COMPACT_ATOMS: atom_id res chain seq x y z
N MET A 1 -34.99 59.97 21.39
CA MET A 1 -33.64 60.42 21.81
C MET A 1 -32.70 59.23 21.83
N VAL A 2 -31.98 58.98 20.74
CA VAL A 2 -30.97 57.92 20.64
C VAL A 2 -29.61 58.59 20.79
N ARG A 3 -28.84 58.22 21.82
CA ARG A 3 -27.43 58.60 21.94
C ARG A 3 -26.58 57.60 21.15
N PRO A 4 -25.60 58.05 20.34
CA PRO A 4 -24.71 57.14 19.64
C PRO A 4 -23.60 56.68 20.59
N VAL A 5 -23.39 55.36 20.69
CA VAL A 5 -22.16 54.80 21.25
C VAL A 5 -21.09 54.86 20.16
N ARG A 6 -20.02 55.61 20.43
CA ARG A 6 -18.84 55.74 19.58
C ARG A 6 -18.16 54.38 19.41
N VAL A 7 -18.07 53.89 18.17
CA VAL A 7 -17.13 52.81 17.81
C VAL A 7 -15.78 53.44 17.54
N ALA A 8 -14.80 53.20 18.41
CA ALA A 8 -13.42 53.56 18.19
C ALA A 8 -12.59 52.34 17.76
N LYS A 9 -12.00 52.47 16.57
CA LYS A 9 -10.74 51.87 16.07
C LYS A 9 -10.68 50.34 15.81
N HIS A 10 -10.89 50.02 14.52
CA HIS A 10 -10.09 49.12 13.67
C HIS A 10 -9.40 47.93 14.36
N TRP A 11 -10.12 46.82 14.44
CA TRP A 11 -9.50 45.49 14.52
C TRP A 11 -9.37 44.93 13.10
N THR A 12 -8.20 44.44 12.74
CA THR A 12 -8.01 43.72 11.47
C THR A 12 -8.59 42.29 11.58
N LEU A 13 -9.01 41.70 10.45
CA LEU A 13 -9.50 40.30 10.37
C LEU A 13 -8.54 39.29 11.05
N SER A 14 -7.24 39.60 11.08
CA SER A 14 -6.22 38.78 11.76
C SER A 14 -6.31 38.80 13.29
N GLN A 15 -6.86 39.87 13.89
CA GLN A 15 -7.00 40.03 15.34
C GLN A 15 -8.28 39.34 15.87
N LEU A 16 -9.33 39.24 15.06
CA LEU A 16 -10.54 38.48 15.37
C LEU A 16 -10.30 36.95 15.43
N HIS A 17 -9.33 36.44 14.67
CA HIS A 17 -8.97 35.00 14.71
C HIS A 17 -8.20 34.56 15.97
N ARG A 18 -7.68 35.50 16.78
CA ARG A 18 -6.86 35.18 17.95
C ARG A 18 -7.61 35.24 19.28
N HIS A 19 -8.90 35.61 19.28
CA HIS A 19 -9.68 35.74 20.51
C HIS A 19 -10.51 34.46 20.80
N PRO A 20 -10.32 33.76 21.94
CA PRO A 20 -10.97 32.47 22.23
C PRO A 20 -12.51 32.48 22.19
N ALA A 21 -13.12 33.62 22.56
CA ALA A 21 -14.59 33.78 22.55
C ALA A 21 -15.18 34.01 21.14
N ALA A 22 -14.42 34.58 20.20
CA ALA A 22 -14.89 34.85 18.83
C ALA A 22 -14.91 33.55 17.98
N HIS A 23 -13.97 32.63 18.24
CA HIS A 23 -13.90 31.32 17.59
C HIS A 23 -15.06 30.40 17.99
N PHE A 24 -15.61 30.56 19.20
CA PHE A 24 -16.77 29.79 19.67
C PHE A 24 -18.09 30.32 19.09
N ALA A 25 -18.21 31.63 18.91
CA ALA A 25 -19.37 32.27 18.28
C ALA A 25 -19.47 31.90 16.78
N LEU A 26 -18.36 31.88 16.04
CA LEU A 26 -18.30 31.48 14.61
C LEU A 26 -18.62 29.99 14.38
N ARG A 27 -18.28 29.09 15.32
CA ARG A 27 -18.66 27.67 15.25
C ARG A 27 -20.15 27.43 15.51
N ARG A 28 -20.78 28.26 16.35
CA ARG A 28 -22.22 28.15 16.65
C ARG A 28 -23.07 28.61 15.47
N THR A 29 -22.65 29.66 14.75
CA THR A 29 -23.28 30.08 13.49
C THR A 29 -23.06 29.09 12.35
N HIS A 30 -21.89 28.47 12.21
CA HIS A 30 -21.68 27.45 11.16
C HIS A 30 -22.55 26.20 11.32
N ARG A 31 -22.75 25.74 12.56
CA ARG A 31 -23.63 24.60 12.86
C ARG A 31 -25.10 24.98 12.67
N GLN A 32 -25.51 26.18 13.09
CA GLN A 32 -26.89 26.65 12.91
C GLN A 32 -27.24 26.92 11.44
N VAL A 33 -26.32 27.47 10.65
CA VAL A 33 -26.49 27.70 9.21
C VAL A 33 -26.54 26.37 8.45
N ARG A 34 -25.68 25.39 8.76
CA ARG A 34 -25.74 24.05 8.13
C ARG A 34 -27.00 23.25 8.52
N THR A 35 -27.45 23.36 9.77
CA THR A 35 -28.68 22.68 10.23
C THR A 35 -29.93 23.35 9.67
N ALA A 36 -29.92 24.67 9.48
CA ALA A 36 -31.00 25.42 8.83
C ALA A 36 -31.04 25.18 7.31
N ALA A 37 -29.89 25.11 6.64
CA ALA A 37 -29.80 24.80 5.21
C ALA A 37 -30.27 23.37 4.90
N ALA A 38 -29.90 22.38 5.73
CA ALA A 38 -30.38 21.01 5.63
C ALA A 38 -31.90 20.89 5.86
N ARG A 39 -32.49 21.72 6.73
CA ARG A 39 -33.96 21.79 6.94
C ARG A 39 -34.70 22.52 5.81
N LEU A 40 -34.00 23.30 5.00
CA LEU A 40 -34.54 24.09 3.89
C LEU A 40 -34.22 23.49 2.51
N GLY A 41 -33.63 22.29 2.44
CA GLY A 41 -33.27 21.65 1.17
C GLY A 41 -32.14 22.32 0.39
N LEU A 42 -31.45 23.29 1.00
CA LEU A 42 -30.29 23.96 0.43
C LEU A 42 -29.06 23.18 0.86
N GLY A 43 -28.36 22.55 -0.09
CA GLY A 43 -27.11 21.85 0.16
C GLY A 43 -26.11 22.72 0.92
N PRO A 44 -25.18 22.14 1.71
CA PRO A 44 -24.18 22.93 2.40
C PRO A 44 -23.40 23.78 1.39
N GLY A 45 -23.22 25.06 1.72
CA GLY A 45 -22.50 26.00 0.87
C GLY A 45 -21.09 25.51 0.47
N PRO A 46 -20.50 26.12 -0.57
CA PRO A 46 -19.34 25.60 -1.27
C PRO A 46 -18.16 25.28 -0.34
N SER A 47 -17.50 24.16 -0.66
CA SER A 47 -16.28 23.66 -0.03
C SER A 47 -15.19 24.74 0.05
N VAL A 48 -14.36 24.67 1.10
CA VAL A 48 -13.15 25.52 1.26
C VAL A 48 -12.11 25.22 0.17
N TYR A 49 -12.28 24.11 -0.56
CA TYR A 49 -11.48 23.71 -1.70
C TYR A 49 -12.38 23.62 -2.95
N ASP A 50 -12.20 24.53 -3.89
CA ASP A 50 -12.80 24.45 -5.24
C ASP A 50 -12.09 23.35 -6.02
N ARG A 51 -12.43 22.10 -5.69
CA ARG A 51 -11.84 20.89 -6.23
C ARG A 51 -12.87 20.18 -7.10
N PRO A 52 -12.54 19.86 -8.37
CA PRO A 52 -13.48 19.20 -9.28
C PRO A 52 -14.12 17.94 -8.70
N GLU A 53 -13.36 17.15 -7.94
CA GLU A 53 -13.87 15.91 -7.33
C GLU A 53 -14.93 16.15 -6.26
N ILE A 54 -14.84 17.26 -5.51
CA ILE A 54 -15.84 17.60 -4.49
C ILE A 54 -17.13 18.05 -5.17
N GLN A 55 -17.02 18.79 -6.28
CA GLN A 55 -18.19 19.16 -7.09
C GLN A 55 -18.88 17.91 -7.64
N GLN A 56 -18.11 16.91 -8.11
CA GLN A 56 -18.65 15.63 -8.57
C GLN A 56 -19.41 14.90 -7.48
N VAL A 57 -18.83 14.78 -6.28
CA VAL A 57 -19.49 14.17 -5.12
C VAL A 57 -20.85 14.81 -4.85
N TRP A 58 -20.95 16.14 -4.88
CA TRP A 58 -22.23 16.83 -4.69
C TRP A 58 -23.23 16.56 -5.82
N ARG A 59 -22.78 16.50 -7.07
CA ARG A 59 -23.64 16.15 -8.21
C ARG A 59 -24.21 14.75 -8.04
N VAL A 60 -23.37 13.75 -7.75
CA VAL A 60 -23.79 12.37 -7.54
C VAL A 60 -24.74 12.26 -6.33
N ALA A 61 -24.41 12.87 -5.20
CA ALA A 61 -25.21 12.80 -3.97
C ALA A 61 -26.59 13.45 -4.12
N THR A 62 -26.69 14.51 -4.92
CA THR A 62 -27.94 15.24 -5.14
C THR A 62 -28.73 14.75 -6.36
N HIS A 63 -28.17 13.84 -7.15
CA HIS A 63 -28.81 13.28 -8.33
C HIS A 63 -30.17 12.63 -7.97
N PRO A 64 -31.24 12.84 -8.77
CA PRO A 64 -32.56 12.31 -8.47
C PRO A 64 -32.60 10.79 -8.28
N GLU A 65 -31.80 10.05 -9.04
CA GLU A 65 -31.70 8.57 -8.92
C GLU A 65 -30.88 8.12 -7.71
N SER A 66 -29.99 8.97 -7.20
CA SER A 66 -29.17 8.66 -6.02
C SER A 66 -29.92 8.86 -4.71
N ARG A 67 -30.78 9.88 -4.62
CA ARG A 67 -31.48 10.26 -3.37
C ARG A 67 -32.31 9.12 -2.76
N PRO A 68 -33.11 8.35 -3.52
CA PRO A 68 -33.85 7.21 -2.96
C PRO A 68 -32.90 6.13 -2.42
N LEU A 69 -31.80 5.84 -3.13
CA LEU A 69 -30.83 4.82 -2.74
C LEU A 69 -30.04 5.22 -1.48
N LEU A 70 -29.66 6.50 -1.35
CA LEU A 70 -29.01 7.02 -0.14
C LEU A 70 -29.94 7.03 1.07
N SER A 71 -31.22 7.37 0.87
CA SER A 71 -32.22 7.45 1.93
C SER A 71 -32.83 6.09 2.31
N ALA A 72 -32.60 5.05 1.51
CA ALA A 72 -33.03 3.69 1.81
C ALA A 72 -32.49 3.23 3.17
N ARG A 73 -33.36 2.61 3.98
CA ARG A 73 -32.96 2.04 5.26
C ARG A 73 -32.02 0.87 5.03
N SER A 74 -30.88 0.86 5.72
CA SER A 74 -29.97 -0.28 5.70
C SER A 74 -30.59 -1.48 6.42
N THR A 75 -30.50 -2.65 5.80
CA THR A 75 -31.05 -3.93 6.28
C THR A 75 -29.99 -5.04 6.34
N GLY A 76 -28.80 -4.80 5.80
CA GLY A 76 -27.68 -5.73 5.75
C GLY A 76 -26.60 -5.45 6.80
N PRO A 77 -25.41 -6.06 6.63
CA PRO A 77 -24.27 -5.91 7.53
C PRO A 77 -23.85 -4.45 7.78
N HIS A 78 -23.27 -4.20 8.94
CA HIS A 78 -22.69 -2.91 9.32
C HIS A 78 -21.16 -2.95 9.13
N VAL A 79 -20.67 -2.14 8.19
CA VAL A 79 -19.27 -2.10 7.78
C VAL A 79 -18.62 -0.79 8.24
N LEU A 80 -17.47 -0.89 8.88
CA LEU A 80 -16.64 0.25 9.25
C LEU A 80 -15.52 0.47 8.22
N PHE A 81 -15.42 1.68 7.69
CA PHE A 81 -14.27 2.13 6.91
C PHE A 81 -13.30 2.87 7.83
N PHE A 82 -12.11 2.30 8.05
CA PHE A 82 -11.07 2.94 8.84
C PHE A 82 -10.08 3.67 7.93
N SER A 83 -10.17 4.99 7.93
CA SER A 83 -9.52 5.87 6.97
C SER A 83 -8.69 6.96 7.68
N PRO A 84 -7.57 6.61 8.34
CA PRO A 84 -6.77 7.57 9.09
C PRO A 84 -5.91 8.48 8.18
N HIS A 85 -5.73 8.11 6.90
CA HIS A 85 -4.84 8.78 5.93
C HIS A 85 -5.59 9.68 4.92
N GLY A 86 -6.40 10.62 5.41
CA GLY A 86 -7.24 11.46 4.53
C GLY A 86 -6.50 12.37 3.54
N CYS A 87 -5.17 12.51 3.61
CA CYS A 87 -4.39 13.21 2.59
C CYS A 87 -3.98 12.31 1.41
N TRP A 88 -4.26 11.01 1.46
CA TRP A 88 -4.19 10.11 0.32
C TRP A 88 -5.55 10.06 -0.38
N ALA A 89 -5.78 11.07 -1.23
CA ALA A 89 -7.07 11.32 -1.88
C ALA A 89 -7.67 10.10 -2.59
N THR A 90 -6.86 9.35 -3.32
CA THR A 90 -7.29 8.15 -4.07
C THR A 90 -7.86 7.07 -3.15
N HIS A 91 -7.23 6.87 -1.98
CA HIS A 91 -7.65 5.84 -1.04
C HIS A 91 -8.98 6.16 -0.37
N ILE A 92 -9.17 7.39 0.10
CA ILE A 92 -10.46 7.80 0.66
C ILE A 92 -11.57 7.77 -0.40
N ALA A 93 -11.25 8.04 -1.66
CA ALA A 93 -12.20 7.94 -2.75
C ALA A 93 -12.56 6.49 -3.10
N TRP A 94 -11.59 5.57 -3.13
CA TRP A 94 -11.85 4.12 -3.25
C TRP A 94 -12.75 3.61 -2.14
N GLU A 95 -12.46 3.99 -0.90
CA GLU A 95 -13.26 3.65 0.28
C GLU A 95 -14.68 4.24 0.18
N THR A 96 -14.82 5.49 -0.26
CA THR A 96 -16.12 6.14 -0.44
C THR A 96 -16.95 5.47 -1.54
N ALA A 97 -16.35 5.18 -2.70
CA ALA A 97 -17.02 4.48 -3.79
C ALA A 97 -17.43 3.05 -3.40
N THR A 98 -16.58 2.35 -2.65
CA THR A 98 -16.90 1.03 -2.09
C THR A 98 -18.06 1.13 -1.10
N ALA A 99 -18.06 2.11 -0.18
CA ALA A 99 -19.15 2.32 0.77
C ALA A 99 -20.50 2.61 0.07
N LEU A 100 -20.48 3.36 -1.03
CA LEU A 100 -21.67 3.59 -1.85
C LEU A 100 -22.19 2.29 -2.47
N ALA A 101 -21.30 1.46 -3.02
CA ALA A 101 -21.66 0.16 -3.57
C ALA A 101 -22.25 -0.79 -2.50
N LEU A 102 -21.69 -0.79 -1.29
CA LEU A 102 -22.25 -1.55 -0.17
C LEU A 102 -23.62 -0.99 0.28
N LYS A 103 -23.77 0.35 0.30
CA LYS A 103 -25.01 1.02 0.68
C LYS A 103 -26.17 0.67 -0.25
N VAL A 104 -25.95 0.66 -1.57
CA VAL A 104 -26.99 0.25 -2.54
C VAL A 104 -27.34 -1.23 -2.46
N ARG A 105 -26.48 -2.05 -1.82
CA ARG A 105 -26.71 -3.46 -1.47
C ARG A 105 -27.33 -3.64 -0.07
N GLY A 106 -27.76 -2.55 0.56
CA GLY A 106 -28.47 -2.57 1.84
C GLY A 106 -27.59 -2.53 3.09
N ALA A 107 -26.26 -2.46 2.95
CA ALA A 107 -25.36 -2.36 4.09
C ALA A 107 -25.48 -1.03 4.83
N ALA A 108 -25.15 -1.02 6.12
CA ALA A 108 -24.85 0.20 6.85
C ALA A 108 -23.34 0.46 6.77
N CYS A 109 -22.92 1.70 6.53
CA CYS A 109 -21.51 2.05 6.39
C CYS A 109 -21.17 3.26 7.27
N ASP A 110 -20.17 3.10 8.12
CA ASP A 110 -19.61 4.17 8.95
C ASP A 110 -18.16 4.43 8.56
N PHE A 111 -17.69 5.65 8.75
CA PHE A 111 -16.28 6.01 8.60
C PHE A 111 -15.68 6.38 9.94
N LEU A 112 -14.45 5.95 10.20
CA LEU A 112 -13.63 6.40 11.31
C LEU A 112 -12.33 7.01 10.78
N THR A 113 -12.09 8.28 11.11
CA THR A 113 -10.85 8.98 10.75
C THR A 113 -10.13 9.55 11.97
N CYS A 114 -8.90 10.02 11.80
CA CYS A 114 -8.06 10.53 12.88
C CYS A 114 -8.52 11.91 13.39
N ALA A 115 -8.82 12.85 12.48
CA ALA A 115 -9.10 14.25 12.81
C ALA A 115 -8.03 14.93 13.69
N ALA A 116 -6.75 14.72 13.36
CA ALA A 116 -5.57 15.26 14.06
C ALA A 116 -5.36 14.73 15.50
N ALA A 117 -6.04 13.65 15.90
CA ALA A 117 -5.83 13.00 17.18
C ALA A 117 -4.42 12.40 17.33
N LEU A 118 -3.83 11.91 16.24
CA LEU A 118 -2.53 11.22 16.26
C LEU A 118 -1.36 12.21 16.24
N PRO A 119 -0.27 11.97 17.01
CA PRO A 119 0.94 12.80 17.02
C PRO A 119 1.62 12.88 15.65
N THR A 120 1.60 11.78 14.91
CA THR A 120 2.17 11.60 13.57
C THR A 120 1.25 10.69 12.75
N CYS A 121 1.33 10.73 11.42
CA CYS A 121 0.67 9.78 10.54
C CYS A 121 1.61 9.32 9.43
N THR A 122 1.34 8.14 8.87
CA THR A 122 2.13 7.57 7.78
C THR A 122 2.24 8.52 6.60
N ALA A 123 1.13 9.12 6.17
CA ALA A 123 1.09 9.95 4.98
C ALA A 123 1.93 11.25 5.05
N GLU A 124 2.24 11.75 6.25
CA GLU A 124 2.97 13.01 6.46
C GLU A 124 4.28 12.87 7.26
N GLY A 125 4.53 11.69 7.82
CA GLY A 125 5.57 11.49 8.84
C GLY A 125 5.38 12.41 10.05
N HIS A 126 6.46 12.96 10.59
CA HIS A 126 6.46 13.80 11.80
C HIS A 126 5.85 15.20 11.62
N ARG A 127 5.34 15.53 10.43
CA ARG A 127 4.89 16.89 10.11
C ARG A 127 3.37 16.97 10.12
N ARG A 128 2.76 17.51 11.20
CA ARG A 128 1.30 17.78 11.30
C ARG A 128 0.78 18.87 10.33
N ILE A 129 1.52 19.23 9.28
CA ILE A 129 1.28 20.40 8.43
C ILE A 129 -0.04 20.26 7.66
N ARG A 130 -0.37 19.05 7.18
CA ARG A 130 -1.55 18.81 6.32
C ARG A 130 -2.80 18.32 7.06
N CYS A 131 -2.80 18.17 8.38
CA CYS A 131 -4.01 17.75 9.11
C CYS A 131 -5.18 18.74 8.94
N LYS A 132 -4.90 20.04 8.78
CA LYS A 132 -5.90 21.10 8.61
C LYS A 132 -6.69 20.98 7.30
N SER A 133 -6.09 20.43 6.25
CA SER A 133 -6.74 20.20 4.95
C SER A 133 -7.25 18.76 4.82
N CYS A 134 -6.53 17.80 5.40
CA CYS A 134 -6.86 16.39 5.39
C CYS A 134 -8.25 16.08 5.95
N TYR A 135 -8.56 16.54 7.16
CA TYR A 135 -9.85 16.21 7.77
C TYR A 135 -11.03 16.84 7.02
N PRO A 136 -11.03 18.14 6.68
CA PRO A 136 -12.08 18.71 5.83
C PRO A 136 -12.25 17.98 4.50
N TYR A 137 -11.15 17.56 3.86
CA TYR A 137 -11.23 16.80 2.61
C TYR A 137 -12.00 15.48 2.77
N VAL A 138 -11.73 14.72 3.84
CA VAL A 138 -12.50 13.51 4.17
C VAL A 138 -13.98 13.84 4.40
N GLN A 139 -14.27 14.92 5.13
CA GLN A 139 -15.65 15.34 5.37
C GLN A 139 -16.37 15.66 4.06
N ASP A 140 -15.70 16.37 3.14
CA ASP A 140 -16.28 16.82 1.88
C ASP A 140 -16.46 15.68 0.87
N LEU A 141 -15.73 14.57 0.99
CA LEU A 141 -15.96 13.36 0.19
C LEU A 141 -17.05 12.44 0.78
N VAL A 142 -17.08 12.29 2.11
CA VAL A 142 -17.89 11.25 2.77
C VAL A 142 -19.27 11.75 3.19
N MET A 143 -19.34 12.91 3.84
CA MET A 143 -20.58 13.41 4.44
C MET A 143 -21.70 13.77 3.44
N PRO A 144 -21.44 14.19 2.18
CA PRO A 144 -22.50 14.49 1.23
C PRO A 144 -23.41 13.29 0.93
N PHE A 145 -22.88 12.08 1.03
CA PHE A 145 -23.62 10.83 0.86
C PHE A 145 -24.35 10.38 2.13
N GLY A 146 -24.23 11.11 3.24
CA GLY A 146 -24.95 10.81 4.48
C GLY A 146 -24.32 9.73 5.36
N PHE A 147 -23.09 9.30 5.07
CA PHE A 147 -22.38 8.34 5.92
C PHE A 147 -22.00 8.97 7.27
N PRO A 148 -22.23 8.27 8.41
CA PRO A 148 -21.70 8.68 9.71
C PRO A 148 -20.17 8.75 9.69
N LEU A 149 -19.62 9.90 10.10
CA LEU A 149 -18.18 10.11 10.20
C LEU A 149 -17.78 10.33 11.67
N HIS A 150 -17.15 9.31 12.24
CA HIS A 150 -16.59 9.31 13.58
C HIS A 150 -15.14 9.77 13.57
N THR A 151 -14.65 10.26 14.70
CA THR A 151 -13.25 10.69 14.81
C THR A 151 -12.56 10.12 16.04
N LEU A 152 -11.32 9.66 15.89
CA LEU A 152 -10.51 9.18 17.01
C LEU A 152 -10.36 10.23 18.11
N ALA A 153 -10.39 11.53 17.76
CA ALA A 153 -10.34 12.63 18.70
C ALA A 153 -11.49 12.62 19.74
N GLN A 154 -12.63 11.99 19.42
CA GLN A 154 -13.76 11.84 20.36
C GLN A 154 -13.52 10.74 21.40
N TRP A 155 -12.62 9.80 21.11
CA TRP A 155 -12.41 8.55 21.87
C TRP A 155 -11.04 8.49 22.55
N ALA A 156 -10.09 9.29 22.06
CA ALA A 156 -8.78 9.43 22.66
C ALA A 156 -8.90 10.04 24.06
N LEU A 157 -8.39 9.32 25.06
CA LEU A 157 -8.15 9.94 26.36
C LEU A 157 -7.04 10.99 26.24
N PRO A 158 -7.07 12.07 27.05
CA PRO A 158 -5.89 12.92 27.24
C PRO A 158 -4.71 11.99 27.53
N ALA A 159 -3.58 12.16 26.83
CA ALA A 159 -2.43 11.26 26.89
C ALA A 159 -2.13 10.92 28.37
N THR A 160 -2.49 9.71 28.78
CA THR A 160 -2.29 9.23 30.14
C THR A 160 -0.88 8.67 30.19
N ASN A 161 -0.06 9.17 31.12
CA ASN A 161 1.24 8.75 31.71
C ASN A 161 2.19 7.72 31.02
N GLY A 162 1.77 6.92 30.03
CA GLY A 162 2.61 6.03 29.22
C GLY A 162 3.43 6.74 28.13
N SER A 163 3.07 7.98 27.74
CA SER A 163 3.86 8.78 26.78
C SER A 163 5.26 9.12 27.26
N ASP A 164 5.44 9.18 28.58
CA ASP A 164 6.68 9.63 29.22
C ASP A 164 7.73 8.52 29.25
N ARG A 165 7.29 7.25 29.37
CA ARG A 165 8.19 6.09 29.36
C ARG A 165 8.89 5.90 28.02
N VAL A 166 8.19 6.15 26.91
CA VAL A 166 8.73 6.02 25.55
C VAL A 166 9.87 7.02 25.29
N GLY A 167 9.87 8.18 25.98
CA GLY A 167 10.88 9.22 25.79
C GLY A 167 12.29 8.83 26.23
N ALA A 168 12.42 7.93 27.21
CA ALA A 168 13.70 7.55 27.80
C ALA A 168 14.36 6.31 27.15
N LEU A 169 13.64 5.63 26.25
CA LEU A 169 14.13 4.40 25.61
C LEU A 169 15.12 4.69 24.49
N ASP A 170 16.11 3.82 24.36
CA ASP A 170 16.98 3.68 23.21
C ASP A 170 16.29 2.91 22.07
N LEU A 171 16.98 2.69 20.95
CA LEU A 171 16.37 2.08 19.77
C LEU A 171 15.86 0.66 20.05
N ASP A 172 16.65 -0.17 20.74
CA ASP A 172 16.26 -1.54 21.07
C ASP A 172 15.06 -1.56 22.03
N GLY A 173 15.09 -0.69 23.05
CA GLY A 173 13.95 -0.52 23.96
C GLY A 173 12.68 -0.03 23.26
N LEU A 174 12.80 0.76 22.19
CA LEU A 174 11.66 1.19 21.36
C LEU A 174 11.13 0.06 20.47
N ILE A 175 12.01 -0.78 19.91
CA ILE A 175 11.65 -1.93 19.08
C ILE A 175 10.95 -3.01 19.90
N GLU A 176 11.43 -3.30 21.10
CA GLU A 176 10.84 -4.30 22.01
C GLU A 176 9.73 -3.72 22.92
N TYR A 177 9.34 -2.47 22.71
CA TYR A 177 8.33 -1.82 23.56
C TYR A 177 6.99 -2.55 23.47
N SER A 178 6.43 -2.90 24.63
CA SER A 178 5.11 -3.50 24.77
C SER A 178 4.15 -2.61 25.58
N TYR A 179 2.87 -2.67 25.23
CA TYR A 179 1.81 -1.92 25.90
C TYR A 179 0.56 -2.79 26.02
N HIS A 180 0.14 -3.09 27.25
CA HIS A 180 -0.99 -3.99 27.55
C HIS A 180 -0.92 -5.34 26.81
N GLY A 181 0.27 -5.95 26.75
CA GLY A 181 0.49 -7.24 26.10
C GLY A 181 0.62 -7.17 24.57
N LEU A 182 0.51 -5.99 23.97
CA LEU A 182 0.77 -5.78 22.54
C LEU A 182 2.22 -5.34 22.33
N GLU A 183 2.95 -6.00 21.43
CA GLU A 183 4.30 -5.63 21.01
C GLU A 183 4.26 -4.40 20.08
N LEU A 184 3.89 -3.24 20.63
CA LEU A 184 3.71 -2.02 19.85
C LEU A 184 4.97 -1.60 19.10
N GLY A 185 6.16 -1.85 19.67
CA GLY A 185 7.43 -1.59 19.01
C GLY A 185 7.52 -2.28 17.66
N LYS A 186 7.30 -3.60 17.61
CA LYS A 186 7.29 -4.41 16.38
C LYS A 186 6.12 -4.06 15.46
N ILE A 187 4.97 -3.69 16.01
CA ILE A 187 3.81 -3.25 15.23
C ILE A 187 4.11 -1.96 14.45
N VAL A 188 4.81 -0.98 15.04
CA VAL A 188 5.06 0.32 14.39
C VAL A 188 6.32 0.35 13.53
N LEU A 189 7.39 -0.37 13.87
CA LEU A 189 7.95 -1.32 12.92
C LEU A 189 8.08 -0.88 11.45
N PRO A 190 7.34 -1.58 10.57
CA PRO A 190 7.24 -1.29 9.14
C PRO A 190 6.92 0.17 8.79
N THR A 191 6.12 0.86 9.61
CA THR A 191 5.77 2.26 9.35
C THR A 191 6.92 3.21 9.63
N VAL A 192 7.73 2.93 10.66
CA VAL A 192 8.95 3.70 10.94
C VAL A 192 9.93 3.55 9.79
N ARG A 193 10.18 2.32 9.32
CA ARG A 193 11.04 2.05 8.15
C ARG A 193 10.52 2.74 6.89
N TRP A 194 9.21 2.68 6.64
CA TRP A 194 8.57 3.38 5.53
C TRP A 194 8.75 4.90 5.62
N ALA A 195 8.54 5.50 6.80
CA ALA A 195 8.67 6.94 7.00
C ALA A 195 10.13 7.44 6.91
N MET A 196 11.07 6.60 7.32
CA MET A 196 12.51 6.85 7.23
C MET A 196 13.09 6.46 5.88
N ARG A 197 12.31 5.80 5.02
CA ARG A 197 12.70 5.30 3.70
C ARG A 197 13.97 4.43 3.72
N ARG A 198 14.08 3.57 4.73
CA ARG A 198 15.20 2.66 4.94
C ARG A 198 14.80 1.40 5.69
N GLN A 199 15.59 0.33 5.56
CA GLN A 199 15.38 -0.94 6.26
C GLN A 199 16.16 -1.00 7.57
N THR A 200 17.43 -0.60 7.55
CA THR A 200 18.28 -0.56 8.76
C THR A 200 18.04 0.75 9.49
N LEU A 201 17.55 0.71 10.72
CA LEU A 201 17.35 1.90 11.54
C LEU A 201 18.64 2.27 12.28
N LEU A 202 19.02 3.56 12.24
CA LEU A 202 20.18 4.07 12.97
C LEU A 202 19.76 4.56 14.36
N ALA A 203 20.63 4.44 15.37
CA ALA A 203 20.38 4.98 16.70
C ALA A 203 20.59 6.51 16.76
N ASP A 204 20.06 7.26 15.79
CA ASP A 204 20.13 8.72 15.72
C ASP A 204 18.85 9.40 16.24
N LEU A 205 18.95 10.69 16.53
CA LEU A 205 17.83 11.46 17.08
C LEU A 205 16.58 11.41 16.18
N ARG A 206 16.77 11.43 14.86
CA ARG A 206 15.65 11.41 13.92
C ARG A 206 14.90 10.09 13.98
N THR A 207 15.60 8.96 14.03
CA THR A 207 15.02 7.64 14.15
C THR A 207 14.30 7.48 15.48
N LEU A 208 14.97 7.86 16.58
CA LEU A 208 14.38 7.78 17.92
C LEU A 208 13.10 8.63 18.01
N ASP A 209 13.14 9.89 17.55
CA ASP A 209 11.97 10.77 17.55
C ASP A 209 10.86 10.24 16.65
N THR A 210 11.23 9.66 15.52
CA THR A 210 10.29 9.03 14.60
C THR A 210 9.53 7.90 15.26
N TYR A 211 10.29 6.97 15.83
CA TYR A 211 9.78 5.79 16.50
C TYR A 211 8.89 6.16 17.69
N ARG A 212 9.37 7.08 18.54
CA ARG A 212 8.62 7.58 19.70
C ARG A 212 7.31 8.22 19.29
N ALA A 213 7.28 8.96 18.20
CA ALA A 213 6.04 9.57 17.70
C ALA A 213 5.04 8.49 17.24
N PHE A 214 5.47 7.48 16.48
CA PHE A 214 4.59 6.39 16.06
C PHE A 214 4.11 5.54 17.24
N LEU A 215 4.98 5.23 18.22
CA LEU A 215 4.59 4.55 19.45
C LEU A 215 3.55 5.34 20.25
N ARG A 216 3.74 6.64 20.42
CA ARG A 216 2.74 7.50 21.08
C ARG A 216 1.41 7.48 20.31
N GLY A 217 1.45 7.45 18.97
CA GLY A 217 0.25 7.27 18.15
C GLY A 217 -0.43 5.92 18.36
N ALA A 218 0.34 4.84 18.39
CA ALA A 218 -0.16 3.50 18.69
C ALA A 218 -0.79 3.41 20.10
N ILE A 219 -0.19 4.04 21.11
CA ILE A 219 -0.77 4.12 22.47
C ILE A 219 -2.13 4.85 22.43
N VAL A 220 -2.23 5.97 21.71
CA VAL A 220 -3.52 6.69 21.54
C VAL A 220 -4.55 5.77 20.89
N LEU A 221 -4.18 5.01 19.85
CA LEU A 221 -5.06 4.05 19.19
C LEU A 221 -5.50 2.92 20.12
N CYS A 222 -4.58 2.33 20.89
CA CYS A 222 -4.89 1.32 21.90
C CYS A 222 -5.81 1.84 23.01
N SER A 223 -5.85 3.16 23.23
CA SER A 223 -6.82 3.76 24.14
C SER A 223 -8.18 4.02 23.47
N ALA A 224 -8.18 4.52 22.22
CA ALA A 224 -9.38 5.00 21.55
C ALA A 224 -10.20 3.87 20.91
N LEU A 225 -9.53 2.98 20.17
CA LEU A 225 -10.17 1.95 19.36
C LEU A 225 -10.98 0.95 20.18
N PRO A 226 -10.50 0.43 21.34
CA PRO A 226 -11.32 -0.46 22.18
C PRO A 226 -12.66 0.18 22.56
N ARG A 227 -12.64 1.42 23.07
CA ARG A 227 -13.87 2.13 23.47
C ARG A 227 -14.82 2.37 22.30
N PHE A 228 -14.28 2.67 21.13
CA PHE A 228 -15.05 2.87 19.92
C PHE A 228 -15.70 1.55 19.46
N LEU A 229 -14.91 0.48 19.35
CA LEU A 229 -15.39 -0.85 18.92
C LEU A 229 -16.30 -1.51 19.95
N ASP A 230 -16.21 -1.15 21.24
CA ASP A 230 -17.12 -1.64 22.27
C ASP A 230 -18.44 -0.85 22.28
N ARG A 231 -18.45 0.37 21.73
CA ARG A 231 -19.66 1.19 21.59
C ARG A 231 -20.52 0.79 20.38
N PHE A 232 -19.87 0.45 19.28
CA PHE A 232 -20.51 0.17 18.00
C PHE A 232 -20.19 -1.26 17.56
N SER A 233 -21.20 -1.99 17.12
CA SER A 233 -21.02 -3.35 16.58
C SER A 233 -20.87 -3.29 15.07
N TYR A 234 -19.81 -3.89 14.54
CA TYR A 234 -19.53 -3.98 13.11
C TYR A 234 -19.31 -5.44 12.71
N ASP A 235 -19.86 -5.84 11.56
CA ASP A 235 -19.69 -7.18 11.00
C ASP A 235 -18.37 -7.31 10.23
N ALA A 236 -17.86 -6.20 9.71
CA ALA A 236 -16.57 -6.12 9.04
C ALA A 236 -15.95 -4.73 9.15
N ILE A 237 -14.62 -4.67 9.08
CA ILE A 237 -13.85 -3.44 8.99
C ILE A 237 -13.05 -3.45 7.69
N LEU A 238 -13.12 -2.40 6.89
CA LEU A 238 -12.25 -2.18 5.73
C LEU A 238 -11.12 -1.20 6.07
N CYS A 239 -9.87 -1.53 5.74
CA CYS A 239 -8.75 -0.60 5.86
C CYS A 239 -7.66 -0.81 4.79
N LEU A 240 -6.89 0.24 4.51
CA LEU A 240 -5.79 0.20 3.56
C LEU A 240 -4.62 -0.64 4.07
N ASN A 241 -4.07 -1.51 3.21
CA ASN A 241 -2.75 -2.16 3.28
C ASN A 241 -2.61 -3.17 4.43
N GLY A 242 -2.94 -2.79 5.65
CA GLY A 242 -2.95 -3.62 6.85
C GLY A 242 -1.62 -3.68 7.60
N TYR A 243 -0.55 -3.05 7.09
CA TYR A 243 0.79 -3.02 7.71
C TYR A 243 1.17 -1.69 8.36
N PHE A 244 0.54 -0.60 7.93
CA PHE A 244 0.76 0.70 8.55
C PHE A 244 0.32 0.72 10.01
N ALA A 245 0.96 1.55 10.84
CA ALA A 245 0.84 1.50 12.29
C ALA A 245 -0.61 1.59 12.76
N SER A 246 -1.40 2.48 12.15
CA SER A 246 -2.81 2.65 12.52
C SER A 246 -3.63 1.41 12.20
N GLU A 247 -3.47 0.89 10.99
CA GLU A 247 -4.20 -0.26 10.46
C GLU A 247 -3.77 -1.57 11.12
N ARG A 248 -2.48 -1.75 11.41
CA ARG A 248 -1.97 -2.93 12.11
C ARG A 248 -2.44 -2.95 13.56
N VAL A 249 -2.45 -1.81 14.26
CA VAL A 249 -3.05 -1.71 15.62
C VAL A 249 -4.54 -2.05 15.58
N LEU A 250 -5.29 -1.51 14.62
CA LEU A 250 -6.71 -1.84 14.45
C LEU A 250 -6.91 -3.33 14.22
N ARG A 251 -6.16 -3.94 13.29
CA ARG A 251 -6.28 -5.37 12.97
C ARG A 251 -6.05 -6.25 14.18
N VAL A 252 -5.00 -5.98 14.96
CA VAL A 252 -4.71 -6.76 16.18
C VAL A 252 -5.86 -6.63 17.20
N LEU A 253 -6.38 -5.42 17.41
CA LEU A 253 -7.47 -5.18 18.36
C LEU A 253 -8.83 -5.72 17.89
N ALA A 254 -9.08 -5.72 16.57
CA ALA A 254 -10.25 -6.28 15.93
C ALA A 254 -10.25 -7.82 15.98
N ALA A 255 -9.09 -8.44 15.71
CA ALA A 255 -8.90 -9.88 15.82
C ALA A 255 -9.18 -10.39 17.26
N GLN A 256 -8.73 -9.65 18.29
CA GLN A 256 -9.06 -9.95 19.69
C GLN A 256 -10.56 -9.90 20.02
N ARG A 257 -11.36 -9.23 19.18
CA ARG A 257 -12.82 -9.11 19.31
C ARG A 257 -13.59 -10.03 18.35
N GLY A 258 -12.88 -10.83 17.55
CA GLY A 258 -13.50 -11.64 16.50
C GLY A 258 -14.18 -10.80 15.40
N ILE A 259 -13.77 -9.55 15.21
CA ILE A 259 -14.29 -8.70 14.12
C ILE A 259 -13.43 -8.93 12.90
N ARG A 260 -14.05 -9.35 11.79
CA ARG A 260 -13.38 -9.59 10.51
C ARG A 260 -12.82 -8.28 9.95
N VAL A 261 -11.57 -8.30 9.51
CA VAL A 261 -10.93 -7.15 8.86
C VAL A 261 -10.61 -7.48 7.42
N VAL A 262 -11.22 -6.75 6.50
CA VAL A 262 -10.83 -6.72 5.10
C VAL A 262 -9.76 -5.65 4.93
N THR A 263 -8.63 -6.03 4.33
CA THR A 263 -7.64 -5.04 3.89
C THR A 263 -7.60 -4.96 2.37
N TYR A 264 -7.16 -3.83 1.83
CA TYR A 264 -7.00 -3.66 0.39
C TYR A 264 -5.69 -2.96 0.02
N GLU A 265 -5.17 -3.21 -1.18
CA GLU A 265 -3.98 -2.57 -1.74
C GLU A 265 -4.19 -2.29 -3.23
N ARG A 266 -3.43 -1.35 -3.80
CA ARG A 266 -3.40 -1.12 -5.25
C ARG A 266 -2.93 -2.38 -5.98
N GLY A 267 -3.61 -2.75 -7.05
CA GLY A 267 -3.20 -3.84 -7.92
C GLY A 267 -2.04 -3.47 -8.87
N PHE A 268 -1.46 -4.50 -9.48
CA PHE A 268 -0.41 -4.43 -10.49
C PHE A 268 -0.93 -3.98 -11.86
N ARG A 269 -2.21 -4.22 -12.16
CA ARG A 269 -2.85 -3.70 -13.37
C ARG A 269 -3.54 -2.36 -13.09
N PRO A 270 -3.61 -1.45 -14.08
CA PRO A 270 -4.44 -0.24 -13.95
C PRO A 270 -5.87 -0.60 -13.51
N ASP A 271 -6.47 0.27 -12.71
CA ASP A 271 -7.86 0.16 -12.24
C ASP A 271 -8.16 -1.20 -11.59
N THR A 272 -7.20 -1.76 -10.84
CA THR A 272 -7.40 -2.95 -10.01
C THR A 272 -6.99 -2.73 -8.57
N LEU A 273 -7.65 -3.46 -7.66
CA LEU A 273 -7.34 -3.52 -6.23
C LEU A 273 -7.18 -4.99 -5.81
N PHE A 274 -6.26 -5.25 -4.89
CA PHE A 274 -6.11 -6.53 -4.22
C PHE A 274 -6.76 -6.46 -2.84
N PHE A 275 -7.54 -7.47 -2.46
CA PHE A 275 -8.21 -7.52 -1.16
C PHE A 275 -7.82 -8.79 -0.41
N ALA A 276 -7.80 -8.73 0.92
CA ALA A 276 -7.50 -9.87 1.77
C ALA A 276 -8.36 -9.87 3.04
N HIS A 277 -8.84 -11.05 3.45
CA HIS A 277 -9.48 -11.26 4.76
C HIS A 277 -8.42 -11.52 5.81
N ASP A 278 -8.47 -10.73 6.89
CA ASP A 278 -7.67 -10.83 8.12
C ASP A 278 -6.15 -10.82 7.95
N LEU A 279 -5.68 -10.71 6.71
CA LEU A 279 -4.29 -10.61 6.28
C LEU A 279 -4.02 -9.21 5.73
N PRO A 280 -2.75 -8.76 5.72
CA PRO A 280 -2.36 -7.52 5.07
C PRO A 280 -2.33 -7.68 3.54
N ALA A 281 -3.11 -6.87 2.82
CA ALA A 281 -3.25 -6.91 1.37
C ALA A 281 -1.94 -6.61 0.62
N CYS A 282 -1.05 -5.78 1.18
CA CYS A 282 0.26 -5.50 0.57
C CYS A 282 1.18 -6.73 0.53
N GLN A 283 0.79 -7.83 1.19
CA GLN A 283 1.49 -9.09 1.07
C GLN A 283 1.08 -9.93 -0.14
N TYR A 284 -0.03 -9.58 -0.79
CA TYR A 284 -0.58 -10.30 -1.93
C TYR A 284 -0.75 -11.80 -1.68
N ASN A 285 -1.06 -12.17 -0.42
CA ASN A 285 -1.15 -13.58 -0.03
C ASN A 285 -2.40 -14.21 -0.64
N VAL A 286 -2.18 -15.28 -1.42
CA VAL A 286 -3.23 -16.07 -2.07
C VAL A 286 -3.15 -17.55 -1.70
N ASP A 287 -2.43 -17.91 -0.64
CA ASP A 287 -2.16 -19.30 -0.25
C ASP A 287 -3.43 -20.06 0.11
N GLY A 288 -4.42 -19.38 0.69
CA GLY A 288 -5.72 -19.98 1.02
C GLY A 288 -6.61 -20.25 -0.20
N ILE A 289 -6.33 -19.63 -1.34
CA ILE A 289 -7.22 -19.62 -2.51
C ILE A 289 -6.58 -20.37 -3.69
N TRP A 290 -5.29 -20.14 -3.94
CA TRP A 290 -4.56 -20.69 -5.08
C TRP A 290 -4.67 -22.22 -5.25
N PRO A 291 -4.59 -23.07 -4.20
CA PRO A 291 -4.68 -24.51 -4.37
C PRO A 291 -5.95 -24.96 -5.10
N GLY A 292 -7.07 -24.26 -4.93
CA GLY A 292 -8.32 -24.53 -5.64
C GLY A 292 -8.27 -24.21 -7.14
N HIS A 293 -7.24 -23.48 -7.60
CA HIS A 293 -7.09 -23.02 -8.98
C HIS A 293 -5.88 -23.60 -9.71
N ALA A 294 -4.90 -24.19 -9.00
CA ALA A 294 -3.64 -24.68 -9.57
C ALA A 294 -3.84 -25.71 -10.70
N ASP A 295 -4.86 -26.56 -10.56
CA ASP A 295 -5.16 -27.64 -11.51
C ASP A 295 -6.05 -27.20 -12.68
N HIS A 296 -6.45 -25.93 -12.74
CA HIS A 296 -7.26 -25.40 -13.84
C HIS A 296 -6.33 -24.91 -14.97
N PRO A 297 -6.25 -25.63 -16.11
CA PRO A 297 -5.50 -25.15 -17.26
C PRO A 297 -6.14 -23.89 -17.82
N LEU A 298 -5.31 -23.01 -18.40
CA LEU A 298 -5.81 -21.82 -19.08
C LEU A 298 -6.52 -22.22 -20.36
N THR A 299 -7.67 -21.60 -20.60
CA THR A 299 -8.33 -21.70 -21.91
C THR A 299 -7.53 -20.93 -22.97
N PRO A 300 -7.71 -21.22 -24.27
CA PRO A 300 -7.02 -20.48 -25.33
C PRO A 300 -7.25 -18.97 -25.29
N ARG A 301 -8.41 -18.52 -24.78
CA ARG A 301 -8.71 -17.10 -24.58
C ARG A 301 -7.89 -16.51 -23.45
N GLU A 302 -7.76 -17.21 -22.32
CA GLU A 302 -6.99 -16.76 -21.17
C GLU A 302 -5.49 -16.73 -21.49
N GLU A 303 -5.00 -17.71 -22.24
CA GLU A 303 -3.63 -17.71 -22.77
C GLU A 303 -3.35 -16.48 -23.63
N ALA A 304 -4.25 -16.16 -24.57
CA ALA A 304 -4.10 -14.98 -25.43
C ALA A 304 -4.12 -13.66 -24.63
N VAL A 305 -4.95 -13.57 -23.58
CA VAL A 305 -4.99 -12.42 -22.67
C VAL A 305 -3.68 -12.29 -21.89
N LEU A 306 -3.17 -13.40 -21.36
CA LEU A 306 -1.89 -13.44 -20.66
C LEU A 306 -0.75 -13.04 -21.59
N ASP A 307 -0.68 -13.59 -22.80
CA ASP A 307 0.37 -13.28 -23.77
C ASP A 307 0.38 -11.81 -24.16
N GLY A 308 -0.80 -11.20 -24.37
CA GLY A 308 -0.91 -9.77 -24.63
C GLY A 308 -0.34 -8.94 -23.47
N TYR A 309 -0.71 -9.28 -22.24
CA TYR A 309 -0.20 -8.60 -21.04
C TYR A 309 1.31 -8.77 -20.85
N LEU A 310 1.84 -9.98 -21.03
CA LEU A 310 3.27 -10.25 -20.92
C LEU A 310 4.07 -9.57 -22.03
N ALA A 311 3.54 -9.51 -23.26
CA ALA A 311 4.19 -8.82 -24.36
C ALA A 311 4.35 -7.31 -24.09
N GLU A 312 3.31 -6.65 -23.54
CA GLU A 312 3.42 -5.25 -23.10
C GLU A 312 4.43 -5.12 -21.96
N ARG A 313 4.29 -5.94 -20.92
CA ARG A 313 5.13 -5.89 -19.72
C ARG A 313 6.62 -6.09 -20.05
N PHE A 314 6.96 -7.05 -20.92
CA PHE A 314 8.33 -7.37 -21.33
C PHE A 314 8.97 -6.35 -22.28
N ARG A 315 8.17 -5.50 -22.94
CA ARG A 315 8.68 -4.34 -23.69
C ARG A 315 9.07 -3.18 -22.77
N GLY A 316 8.77 -3.26 -21.47
CA GLY A 316 8.97 -2.16 -20.53
C GLY A 316 7.90 -1.08 -20.62
N THR A 317 6.86 -1.30 -21.43
CA THR A 317 5.63 -0.50 -21.48
C THR A 317 4.66 -1.02 -20.43
N ARG A 318 4.12 -0.15 -19.56
CA ARG A 318 3.21 -0.46 -18.45
C ARG A 318 3.81 -1.36 -17.36
N GLY A 319 4.71 -0.78 -16.55
CA GLY A 319 5.18 -1.38 -15.29
C GLY A 319 4.05 -1.56 -14.26
N ILE A 320 4.39 -1.68 -12.97
CA ILE A 320 3.37 -1.80 -11.90
C ILE A 320 2.38 -0.63 -12.02
N ALA A 321 1.09 -0.94 -12.10
CA ALA A 321 0.00 0.01 -12.27
C ALA A 321 0.11 0.91 -13.53
N GLY A 322 0.77 0.42 -14.59
CA GLY A 322 0.85 1.11 -15.88
C GLY A 322 1.95 2.17 -16.00
N VAL A 323 2.90 2.23 -15.06
CA VAL A 323 3.96 3.24 -15.07
C VAL A 323 5.14 2.79 -15.94
N ASP A 324 5.48 3.56 -16.97
CA ASP A 324 6.72 3.39 -17.74
C ASP A 324 7.91 3.88 -16.93
N PHE A 325 8.97 3.07 -16.82
CA PHE A 325 10.16 3.44 -16.04
C PHE A 325 11.12 4.35 -16.80
N TRP A 326 11.26 4.15 -18.12
CA TRP A 326 12.18 4.92 -18.96
C TRP A 326 11.59 5.18 -20.36
N PRO A 327 11.86 6.36 -20.97
CA PRO A 327 11.42 6.67 -22.33
C PRO A 327 12.20 5.90 -23.41
N SER A 328 13.43 5.49 -23.11
CA SER A 328 14.27 4.60 -23.92
C SER A 328 14.85 3.51 -23.04
N VAL A 329 14.78 2.27 -23.49
CA VAL A 329 15.34 1.10 -22.80
C VAL A 329 16.29 0.41 -23.78
N GLU A 330 17.51 0.11 -23.32
CA GLU A 330 18.47 -0.65 -24.12
C GLU A 330 18.13 -2.14 -24.05
N HIS A 331 17.89 -2.73 -25.22
CA HIS A 331 17.48 -4.13 -25.36
C HIS A 331 18.53 -5.00 -26.04
N ASP A 332 19.54 -4.42 -26.70
CA ASP A 332 20.60 -5.15 -27.40
C ASP A 332 21.54 -5.84 -26.41
N GLU A 333 21.57 -7.18 -26.47
CA GLU A 333 22.38 -8.01 -25.59
C GLU A 333 23.88 -7.72 -25.72
N ARG A 334 24.38 -7.47 -26.94
CA ARG A 334 25.81 -7.21 -27.19
C ARG A 334 26.21 -5.88 -26.58
N MET A 335 25.35 -4.87 -26.69
CA MET A 335 25.60 -3.57 -26.07
C MET A 335 25.60 -3.67 -24.54
N ILE A 336 24.65 -4.40 -23.96
CA ILE A 336 24.59 -4.62 -22.51
C ILE A 336 25.84 -5.37 -22.03
N ARG A 337 26.25 -6.44 -22.72
CA ARG A 337 27.47 -7.19 -22.39
C ARG A 337 28.72 -6.31 -22.46
N ALA A 338 28.85 -5.51 -23.51
CA ALA A 338 29.98 -4.59 -23.67
C ALA A 338 30.01 -3.51 -22.57
N GLN A 339 28.86 -2.90 -22.27
CA GLN A 339 28.75 -1.86 -21.23
C GLN A 339 29.07 -2.39 -19.84
N LEU A 340 28.69 -3.63 -19.54
CA LEU A 340 28.94 -4.27 -18.25
C LEU A 340 30.28 -5.03 -18.19
N GLY A 341 30.99 -5.17 -19.32
CA GLY A 341 32.20 -5.98 -19.41
C GLY A 341 31.93 -7.46 -19.08
N LEU A 342 30.84 -8.01 -19.62
CA LEU A 342 30.46 -9.41 -19.48
C LEU A 342 31.05 -10.23 -20.63
N ASP A 343 31.46 -11.47 -20.33
CA ASP A 343 32.02 -12.41 -21.31
C ASP A 343 31.14 -13.67 -21.39
N ASP A 344 31.72 -14.79 -21.85
CA ASP A 344 30.98 -16.03 -22.08
C ASP A 344 30.77 -16.86 -20.81
N ARG A 345 31.30 -16.43 -19.66
CA ARG A 345 31.06 -17.09 -18.38
C ARG A 345 29.57 -17.06 -18.01
N PRO A 346 29.07 -18.05 -17.24
CA PRO A 346 27.69 -18.08 -16.79
C PRO A 346 27.32 -16.84 -15.96
N ILE A 347 26.18 -16.22 -16.28
CA ILE A 347 25.67 -15.02 -15.60
C ILE A 347 24.53 -15.39 -14.67
N ALA A 348 24.57 -14.91 -13.42
CA ALA A 348 23.40 -14.75 -12.58
C ALA A 348 23.03 -13.27 -12.48
N THR A 349 21.74 -12.95 -12.48
CA THR A 349 21.28 -11.58 -12.19
C THR A 349 20.51 -11.55 -10.89
N LEU A 350 20.95 -10.70 -9.96
CA LEU A 350 20.27 -10.39 -8.72
C LEU A 350 19.41 -9.14 -8.90
N PHE A 351 18.13 -9.23 -8.56
CA PHE A 351 17.20 -8.10 -8.59
C PHE A 351 16.86 -7.65 -7.17
N THR A 352 17.15 -6.39 -6.89
CA THR A 352 16.86 -5.77 -5.58
C THR A 352 15.41 -5.28 -5.51
N ASN A 353 14.94 -5.04 -4.29
CA ASN A 353 13.65 -4.43 -4.01
C ASN A 353 13.82 -2.98 -3.54
N VAL A 354 12.73 -2.20 -3.54
CA VAL A 354 12.66 -0.97 -2.74
C VAL A 354 12.57 -1.35 -1.27
N LEU A 355 13.65 -1.09 -0.53
CA LEU A 355 13.87 -1.68 0.81
C LEU A 355 12.86 -1.27 1.88
N PHE A 356 12.24 -0.10 1.75
CA PHE A 356 11.28 0.43 2.73
C PHE A 356 9.82 0.17 2.37
N ASP A 357 9.54 -0.46 1.22
CA ASP A 357 8.18 -0.79 0.80
C ASP A 357 7.54 -1.80 1.78
N THR A 358 6.26 -1.62 2.11
CA THR A 358 5.55 -2.55 2.99
C THR A 358 5.48 -3.98 2.46
N ALA A 359 5.55 -4.18 1.14
CA ALA A 359 5.55 -5.51 0.53
C ALA A 359 6.78 -6.35 0.88
N VAL A 360 7.90 -5.70 1.26
CA VAL A 360 9.17 -6.36 1.63
C VAL A 360 9.39 -6.49 3.14
N GLN A 361 8.53 -5.87 3.95
CA GLN A 361 8.61 -5.91 5.41
C GLN A 361 8.11 -7.26 5.96
N ASP A 362 8.74 -7.75 7.03
CA ASP A 362 8.44 -9.05 7.66
C ASP A 362 8.48 -10.22 6.64
N ARG A 363 9.42 -10.19 5.69
CA ARG A 363 9.58 -11.21 4.63
C ARG A 363 10.88 -12.01 4.70
N ASP A 364 11.68 -11.76 5.72
CA ASP A 364 12.95 -12.44 5.94
C ASP A 364 12.69 -13.91 6.30
N LEU A 365 13.32 -14.83 5.55
CA LEU A 365 13.19 -16.28 5.76
C LEU A 365 14.55 -16.98 5.64
N THR A 366 15.16 -16.94 4.46
CA THR A 366 16.44 -17.62 4.19
C THR A 366 17.61 -16.91 4.87
N PHE A 367 17.55 -15.59 4.94
CA PHE A 367 18.58 -14.72 5.51
C PHE A 367 17.96 -13.80 6.55
N ALA A 368 18.78 -13.38 7.51
CA ALA A 368 18.38 -12.42 8.54
C ALA A 368 17.97 -11.04 8.00
N SER A 369 18.40 -10.69 6.78
CA SER A 369 18.01 -9.46 6.07
C SER A 369 18.38 -9.52 4.59
N ILE A 370 17.82 -8.61 3.79
CA ILE A 370 18.19 -8.38 2.38
C ILE A 370 19.69 -8.08 2.24
N PHE A 371 20.28 -7.32 3.17
CA PHE A 371 21.72 -7.00 3.12
C PHE A 371 22.59 -8.21 3.42
N HIS A 372 22.21 -9.05 4.38
CA HIS A 372 22.90 -10.30 4.63
C HIS A 372 22.87 -11.19 3.38
N TRP A 373 21.72 -11.27 2.68
CA TRP A 373 21.61 -12.00 1.41
C TRP A 373 22.51 -11.42 0.30
N LEU A 374 22.54 -10.09 0.14
CA LEU A 374 23.40 -9.40 -0.83
C LEU A 374 24.89 -9.67 -0.57
N GLU A 375 25.33 -9.47 0.67
CA GLU A 375 26.73 -9.71 1.07
C GLU A 375 27.13 -11.16 0.89
N PHE A 376 26.26 -12.09 1.31
CA PHE A 376 26.48 -13.52 1.13
C PHE A 376 26.66 -13.84 -0.36
N THR A 377 25.76 -13.37 -1.21
CA THR A 377 25.79 -13.62 -2.65
C THR A 377 27.07 -13.05 -3.28
N ILE A 378 27.45 -11.80 -2.97
CA ILE A 378 28.69 -11.20 -3.50
C ILE A 378 29.92 -12.03 -3.10
N ARG A 379 29.98 -12.53 -1.86
CA ARG A 379 31.08 -13.40 -1.41
C ARG A 379 31.13 -14.73 -2.15
N GLN A 380 29.99 -15.34 -2.48
CA GLN A 380 29.95 -16.55 -3.30
C GLN A 380 30.57 -16.30 -4.68
N PHE A 381 30.16 -15.22 -5.36
CA PHE A 381 30.74 -14.90 -6.67
C PHE A 381 32.20 -14.48 -6.58
N ALA A 382 32.65 -13.85 -5.49
CA ALA A 382 34.06 -13.57 -5.27
C ALA A 382 34.91 -14.86 -5.17
N ALA A 383 34.35 -15.93 -4.59
CA ALA A 383 35.00 -17.23 -4.47
C ALA A 383 34.97 -18.05 -5.78
N HIS A 384 34.04 -17.72 -6.69
CA HIS A 384 33.81 -18.41 -7.97
C HIS A 384 34.03 -17.48 -9.17
N PRO A 385 35.29 -17.14 -9.51
CA PRO A 385 35.62 -16.23 -10.61
C PRO A 385 35.20 -16.76 -11.99
N GLU A 386 34.88 -18.05 -12.12
CA GLU A 386 34.33 -18.67 -13.32
C GLU A 386 32.86 -18.28 -13.59
N TRP A 387 32.17 -17.66 -12.63
CA TRP A 387 30.82 -17.14 -12.77
C TRP A 387 30.80 -15.61 -12.81
N GLN A 388 29.70 -15.02 -13.27
CA GLN A 388 29.49 -13.57 -13.27
C GLN A 388 28.17 -13.21 -12.56
N LEU A 389 28.21 -12.17 -11.74
CA LEU A 389 27.03 -11.64 -11.06
C LEU A 389 26.71 -10.25 -11.60
N VAL A 390 25.47 -10.03 -12.00
CA VAL A 390 24.92 -8.70 -12.29
C VAL A 390 23.93 -8.34 -11.18
N ILE A 391 24.15 -7.23 -10.48
CA ILE A 391 23.23 -6.72 -9.46
C ILE A 391 22.45 -5.57 -10.06
N ARG A 392 21.14 -5.75 -10.28
CA ARG A 392 20.23 -4.72 -10.78
C ARG A 392 19.52 -4.04 -9.61
N ILE A 393 19.90 -2.78 -9.37
CA ILE A 393 19.25 -1.92 -8.38
C ILE A 393 17.88 -1.48 -8.91
N HIS A 394 16.87 -1.47 -8.04
CA HIS A 394 15.50 -1.13 -8.41
C HIS A 394 15.38 0.35 -8.83
N PRO A 395 14.82 0.69 -10.00
CA PRO A 395 14.76 2.07 -10.49
C PRO A 395 14.02 3.06 -9.57
N SER A 396 12.98 2.58 -8.86
CA SER A 396 12.23 3.42 -7.90
C SER A 396 13.03 3.89 -6.68
N GLU A 397 14.28 3.46 -6.47
CA GLU A 397 15.14 4.04 -5.42
C GLU A 397 15.38 5.56 -5.63
N VAL A 398 15.40 6.01 -6.88
CA VAL A 398 15.69 7.42 -7.25
C VAL A 398 14.56 8.11 -8.01
N ARG A 399 13.61 7.36 -8.57
CA ARG A 399 12.58 7.92 -9.47
C ARG A 399 11.46 8.65 -8.76
N ASP A 400 11.03 8.12 -7.61
CA ASP A 400 9.85 8.63 -6.93
C ASP A 400 10.20 9.92 -6.18
N VAL A 401 10.12 11.06 -6.86
CA VAL A 401 10.51 12.38 -6.33
C VAL A 401 9.85 12.63 -4.96
N GLY A 402 10.69 12.90 -3.96
CA GLY A 402 10.28 13.09 -2.56
C GLY A 402 10.03 11.79 -1.77
N ARG A 403 10.31 10.63 -2.37
CA ARG A 403 10.28 9.29 -1.76
C ARG A 403 11.53 8.46 -2.12
N GLU A 404 12.64 9.13 -2.42
CA GLU A 404 13.92 8.50 -2.66
C GLU A 404 14.36 7.70 -1.42
N THR A 405 15.01 6.56 -1.64
CA THR A 405 15.58 5.78 -0.54
C THR A 405 16.60 6.61 0.23
N GLU A 406 16.61 6.47 1.55
CA GLU A 406 17.66 7.03 2.41
C GLU A 406 18.69 5.97 2.82
N GLU A 407 18.57 4.78 2.25
CA GLU A 407 19.54 3.70 2.34
C GLU A 407 19.71 3.08 0.94
N PRO A 408 20.47 3.75 0.04
CA PRO A 408 20.73 3.22 -1.29
C PRO A 408 21.44 1.88 -1.22
N VAL A 409 20.99 0.90 -2.01
CA VAL A 409 21.63 -0.42 -2.03
C VAL A 409 23.07 -0.34 -2.52
N ALA A 410 23.35 0.55 -3.49
CA ALA A 410 24.70 0.79 -4.00
C ALA A 410 25.67 1.18 -2.88
N ASP A 411 25.28 2.12 -2.02
CA ASP A 411 26.11 2.63 -0.93
C ASP A 411 26.42 1.53 0.08
N ARG A 412 25.42 0.71 0.44
CA ARG A 412 25.58 -0.41 1.36
C ARG A 412 26.49 -1.51 0.80
N ILE A 413 26.39 -1.77 -0.51
CA ILE A 413 27.31 -2.69 -1.19
C ILE A 413 28.74 -2.15 -1.17
N LEU A 414 28.95 -0.87 -1.49
CA LEU A 414 30.28 -0.25 -1.53
C LEU A 414 30.91 -0.08 -0.14
N GLU A 415 30.10 0.07 0.91
CA GLU A 415 30.56 0.05 2.29
C GLU A 415 31.10 -1.33 2.70
N ALA A 416 30.39 -2.40 2.34
CA ALA A 416 30.82 -3.77 2.62
C ALA A 416 31.95 -4.25 1.68
N PHE A 417 31.98 -3.74 0.45
CA PHE A 417 32.95 -4.07 -0.59
C PHE A 417 33.48 -2.80 -1.27
N PRO A 418 34.48 -2.12 -0.67
CA PRO A 418 35.06 -0.89 -1.23
C PRO A 418 35.61 -1.07 -2.66
N SER A 419 36.00 -2.29 -3.00
CA SER A 419 36.26 -2.72 -4.36
C SER A 419 35.45 -3.98 -4.64
N LEU A 420 34.58 -3.92 -5.65
CA LEU A 420 33.80 -5.08 -6.08
C LEU A 420 34.70 -6.12 -6.76
N PRO A 421 34.44 -7.43 -6.55
CA PRO A 421 35.10 -8.47 -7.33
C PRO A 421 34.94 -8.22 -8.83
N ALA A 422 35.98 -8.54 -9.62
CA ALA A 422 36.01 -8.21 -11.05
C ALA A 422 34.84 -8.83 -11.85
N ASN A 423 34.30 -9.95 -11.38
CA ASN A 423 33.17 -10.67 -11.95
C ASN A 423 31.79 -10.24 -11.41
N VAL A 424 31.74 -9.24 -10.53
CA VAL A 424 30.50 -8.66 -9.99
C VAL A 424 30.27 -7.27 -10.62
N LYS A 425 29.13 -7.08 -11.27
CA LYS A 425 28.76 -5.85 -11.98
C LYS A 425 27.53 -5.23 -11.35
N LEU A 426 27.60 -3.93 -11.05
CA LEU A 426 26.48 -3.18 -10.49
C LEU A 426 25.77 -2.38 -11.58
N VAL A 427 24.46 -2.53 -11.67
CA VAL A 427 23.58 -1.74 -12.54
C VAL A 427 22.75 -0.82 -11.65
N GLY A 428 23.12 0.47 -11.63
CA GLY A 428 22.48 1.50 -10.83
C GLY A 428 20.99 1.71 -11.14
N PRO A 429 20.23 2.34 -10.23
CA PRO A 429 18.79 2.56 -10.39
C PRO A 429 18.44 3.44 -11.60
N GLU A 430 19.31 4.39 -11.97
CA GLU A 430 19.18 5.29 -13.13
C GLU A 430 19.48 4.64 -14.48
N SER A 431 20.01 3.42 -14.48
CA SER A 431 20.42 2.75 -15.71
C SER A 431 19.21 2.33 -16.56
N GLN A 432 19.31 2.60 -17.86
CA GLN A 432 18.29 2.29 -18.88
C GLN A 432 18.41 0.86 -19.44
N LEU A 433 19.27 0.02 -18.87
CA LEU A 433 19.40 -1.37 -19.32
C LEU A 433 18.11 -2.16 -19.05
N SER A 434 17.66 -2.93 -20.04
CA SER A 434 16.48 -3.77 -19.93
C SER A 434 16.68 -4.88 -18.89
N SER A 435 15.86 -4.88 -17.84
CA SER A 435 15.79 -5.99 -16.88
C SER A 435 15.46 -7.31 -17.58
N TYR A 436 14.61 -7.29 -18.62
CA TYR A 436 14.25 -8.49 -19.36
C TYR A 436 15.39 -9.02 -20.24
N THR A 437 16.24 -8.15 -20.80
CA THR A 437 17.45 -8.65 -21.48
C THR A 437 18.42 -9.26 -20.47
N LEU A 438 18.57 -8.68 -19.28
CA LEU A 438 19.35 -9.27 -18.18
C LEU A 438 18.81 -10.65 -17.76
N MET A 439 17.48 -10.79 -17.66
CA MET A 439 16.84 -12.09 -17.39
C MET A 439 17.14 -13.12 -18.49
N ARG A 440 17.10 -12.73 -19.77
CA ARG A 440 17.38 -13.65 -20.90
C ARG A 440 18.81 -14.15 -20.91
N MET A 441 19.79 -13.27 -20.69
CA MET A 441 21.22 -13.65 -20.65
C MET A 441 21.60 -14.45 -19.41
N SER A 442 20.78 -14.39 -18.35
CA SER A 442 21.07 -15.08 -17.09
C SER A 442 20.74 -16.56 -17.17
N ARG A 443 21.56 -17.35 -16.48
CA ARG A 443 21.31 -18.76 -16.17
C ARG A 443 20.31 -18.90 -15.04
N VAL A 444 20.40 -18.02 -14.05
CA VAL A 444 19.49 -17.96 -12.91
C VAL A 444 19.27 -16.53 -12.43
N GLY A 445 18.04 -16.26 -11.98
CA GLY A 445 17.70 -15.04 -11.26
C GLY A 445 17.81 -15.22 -9.76
N LEU A 446 18.34 -14.23 -9.05
CA LEU A 446 18.38 -14.22 -7.60
C LEU A 446 17.43 -13.13 -7.11
N VAL A 447 16.40 -13.51 -6.35
CA VAL A 447 15.34 -12.59 -5.94
C VAL A 447 14.99 -12.75 -4.46
N TYR A 448 14.58 -11.65 -3.84
CA TYR A 448 14.05 -11.68 -2.48
C TYR A 448 12.53 -11.82 -2.49
N THR A 449 11.81 -10.74 -2.83
CA THR A 449 10.34 -10.75 -2.93
C THR A 449 9.78 -10.08 -4.18
N THR A 450 10.64 -9.53 -5.03
CA THR A 450 10.26 -8.84 -6.27
C THR A 450 9.49 -9.74 -7.24
N THR A 451 8.60 -9.17 -8.06
CA THR A 451 7.89 -9.91 -9.12
C THR A 451 8.81 -10.39 -10.23
N ALA A 452 10.07 -9.93 -10.27
CA ALA A 452 11.08 -10.40 -11.22
C ALA A 452 11.23 -11.93 -11.20
N GLY A 453 11.05 -12.59 -10.04
CA GLY A 453 11.11 -14.05 -9.96
C GLY A 453 10.00 -14.76 -10.74
N LEU A 454 8.76 -14.24 -10.68
CA LEU A 454 7.64 -14.72 -11.49
C LEU A 454 7.84 -14.42 -12.98
N GLU A 455 8.32 -13.21 -13.30
CA GLU A 455 8.60 -12.81 -14.68
C GLU A 455 9.66 -13.71 -15.32
N MET A 456 10.71 -14.07 -14.58
CA MET A 456 11.72 -15.03 -15.04
C MET A 456 11.12 -16.42 -15.29
N ALA A 457 10.28 -16.93 -14.40
CA ALA A 457 9.61 -18.20 -14.59
C ALA A 457 8.74 -18.20 -15.87
N LEU A 458 8.03 -17.10 -16.13
CA LEU A 458 7.22 -16.91 -17.35
C LEU A 458 8.06 -16.82 -18.64
N MET A 459 9.34 -16.47 -18.52
CA MET A 459 10.33 -16.51 -19.61
C MET A 459 11.02 -17.89 -19.74
N GLY A 460 10.60 -18.89 -18.96
CA GLY A 460 11.22 -20.21 -18.92
C GLY A 460 12.57 -20.25 -18.21
N LYS A 461 12.92 -19.20 -17.45
CA LYS A 461 14.17 -19.10 -16.68
C LYS A 461 13.96 -19.51 -15.23
N ARG A 462 15.01 -20.03 -14.60
CA ARG A 462 15.01 -20.38 -13.17
C ARG A 462 15.22 -19.12 -12.32
N SER A 463 14.60 -19.09 -11.15
CA SER A 463 14.85 -18.07 -10.13
C SER A 463 14.97 -18.72 -8.75
N ILE A 464 15.95 -18.27 -7.97
CA ILE A 464 16.14 -18.66 -6.57
C ILE A 464 15.51 -17.59 -5.70
N VAL A 465 14.55 -17.98 -4.87
CA VAL A 465 13.75 -17.09 -4.02
C VAL A 465 14.22 -17.18 -2.57
N ALA A 466 14.73 -16.07 -2.04
CA ALA A 466 15.27 -15.98 -0.68
C ALA A 466 14.26 -15.48 0.37
N GLY A 467 13.24 -14.72 -0.03
CA GLY A 467 12.24 -14.14 0.87
C GLY A 467 10.85 -14.81 0.78
N ILE A 468 9.92 -14.34 1.62
CA ILE A 468 8.51 -14.73 1.56
C ILE A 468 7.79 -13.85 0.52
N THR A 469 7.40 -14.46 -0.60
CA THR A 469 6.64 -13.79 -1.68
C THR A 469 5.45 -14.64 -2.13
N HIS A 470 4.47 -14.00 -2.74
CA HIS A 470 3.17 -14.58 -3.07
C HIS A 470 3.25 -15.79 -4.03
N TYR A 471 4.30 -15.87 -4.84
CA TYR A 471 4.53 -16.95 -5.80
C TYR A 471 5.49 -18.04 -5.32
N ARG A 472 6.01 -17.94 -4.08
CA ARG A 472 6.85 -18.98 -3.46
C ARG A 472 6.03 -20.25 -3.23
N GLY A 473 6.64 -21.42 -3.39
CA GLY A 473 6.03 -22.72 -3.10
C GLY A 473 4.98 -23.14 -4.13
N LYS A 474 4.97 -22.52 -5.31
CA LYS A 474 3.97 -22.76 -6.37
C LYS A 474 4.48 -23.71 -7.46
N GLY A 475 5.68 -24.28 -7.29
CA GLY A 475 6.21 -25.34 -8.16
C GLY A 475 6.99 -24.86 -9.39
N PHE A 476 7.28 -23.57 -9.50
CA PHE A 476 8.02 -22.98 -10.64
C PHE A 476 9.22 -22.12 -10.25
N THR A 477 9.59 -22.10 -8.97
CA THR A 477 10.77 -21.41 -8.43
C THR A 477 11.63 -22.37 -7.63
N ASP A 478 12.91 -22.04 -7.48
CA ASP A 478 13.81 -22.71 -6.55
C ASP A 478 13.76 -21.96 -5.20
N ASP A 479 13.06 -22.50 -4.22
CA ASP A 479 12.75 -21.79 -2.97
C ASP A 479 13.80 -22.10 -1.90
N ALA A 480 14.70 -21.16 -1.64
CA ALA A 480 15.74 -21.33 -0.63
C ALA A 480 15.14 -21.29 0.78
N GLU A 481 15.62 -22.15 1.68
CA GLU A 481 15.14 -22.26 3.07
C GLU A 481 16.20 -21.87 4.11
N SER A 482 17.47 -21.91 3.72
CA SER A 482 18.61 -21.52 4.53
C SER A 482 19.74 -21.01 3.64
N PRO A 483 20.76 -20.30 4.19
CA PRO A 483 21.91 -19.85 3.40
C PRO A 483 22.68 -20.98 2.71
N LEU A 484 22.76 -22.15 3.36
CA LEU A 484 23.38 -23.35 2.78
C LEU A 484 22.56 -23.89 1.60
N HIS A 485 21.25 -24.03 1.76
CA HIS A 485 20.38 -24.46 0.67
C HIS A 485 20.39 -23.45 -0.50
N PHE A 486 20.46 -22.14 -0.20
CA PHE A 486 20.64 -21.11 -1.23
C PHE A 486 21.94 -21.33 -2.02
N GLN A 487 23.04 -21.64 -1.35
CA GLN A 487 24.32 -21.95 -2.00
C GLN A 487 24.22 -23.21 -2.87
N ASP A 488 23.64 -24.30 -2.36
CA ASP A 488 23.48 -25.54 -3.13
C ASP A 488 22.66 -25.32 -4.42
N LEU A 489 21.58 -24.52 -4.33
CA LEU A 489 20.77 -24.13 -5.49
C LEU A 489 21.58 -23.27 -6.46
N LEU A 490 22.36 -22.31 -5.96
CA LEU A 490 23.20 -21.45 -6.76
C LEU A 490 24.24 -22.28 -7.53
N ASP A 491 24.99 -23.12 -6.85
CA ASP A 491 26.04 -23.96 -7.43
C ASP A 491 25.47 -24.87 -8.52
N ARG A 492 24.34 -25.52 -8.25
CA ARG A 492 23.64 -26.36 -9.23
C ARG A 492 23.24 -25.57 -10.48
N ARG A 493 22.65 -24.39 -10.30
CA ARG A 493 22.15 -23.58 -11.41
C ARG A 493 23.28 -22.94 -12.19
N MET A 494 24.39 -22.60 -11.56
CA MET A 494 25.57 -22.10 -12.26
C MET A 494 26.31 -23.20 -13.02
N ALA A 495 26.28 -24.44 -12.52
CA ALA A 495 26.88 -25.60 -13.18
C ALA A 495 26.08 -26.11 -14.40
N LEU A 496 24.74 -26.02 -14.42
CA LEU A 496 23.88 -26.57 -15.50
C LEU A 496 22.86 -25.57 -16.05
N ASP A 497 22.79 -25.41 -17.39
CA ASP A 497 21.86 -24.48 -18.05
C ASP A 497 20.53 -25.21 -18.27
N GLU A 498 19.80 -25.35 -17.18
CA GLU A 498 18.52 -26.05 -17.18
C GLU A 498 17.38 -25.02 -17.16
N PRO A 499 16.70 -24.80 -18.30
CA PRO A 499 15.49 -23.99 -18.29
C PRO A 499 14.42 -24.62 -17.40
N LEU A 500 13.36 -23.86 -17.20
CA LEU A 500 12.18 -24.34 -16.51
C LEU A 500 11.54 -25.47 -17.35
N SER A 501 11.17 -26.58 -16.70
CA SER A 501 10.47 -27.67 -17.39
C SER A 501 9.09 -27.22 -17.88
N ALA A 502 8.57 -27.81 -18.96
CA ALA A 502 7.25 -27.45 -19.49
C ALA A 502 6.12 -27.45 -18.44
N PRO A 503 6.00 -28.45 -17.53
CA PRO A 503 4.97 -28.41 -16.48
C PRO A 503 5.12 -27.24 -15.51
N ALA A 504 6.35 -26.89 -15.13
CA ALA A 504 6.62 -25.76 -14.24
C ALA A 504 6.38 -24.41 -14.95
N LEU A 505 6.72 -24.30 -16.24
CA LEU A 505 6.36 -23.12 -17.04
C LEU A 505 4.83 -22.97 -17.14
N GLU A 506 4.11 -24.05 -17.38
CA GLU A 506 2.66 -24.01 -17.41
C GLU A 506 2.07 -23.63 -16.05
N MET A 507 2.62 -24.16 -14.95
CA MET A 507 2.22 -23.75 -13.60
C MET A 507 2.47 -22.26 -13.35
N ALA A 508 3.61 -21.72 -13.81
CA ALA A 508 3.89 -20.29 -13.74
C ALA A 508 2.86 -19.46 -14.52
N ARG A 509 2.45 -19.91 -15.72
CA ARG A 509 1.43 -19.24 -16.53
C ARG A 509 0.06 -19.26 -15.87
N ARG A 510 -0.38 -20.42 -15.37
CA ARG A 510 -1.65 -20.56 -14.62
C ARG A 510 -1.66 -19.62 -13.41
N TYR A 511 -0.56 -19.61 -12.65
CA TYR A 511 -0.41 -18.74 -11.49
C TYR A 511 -0.44 -17.26 -11.89
N ALA A 512 0.28 -16.86 -12.93
CA ALA A 512 0.31 -15.48 -13.39
C ALA A 512 -1.07 -15.00 -13.84
N TYR A 513 -1.81 -15.83 -14.59
CA TYR A 513 -3.16 -15.49 -15.00
C TYR A 513 -4.09 -15.34 -13.78
N PHE A 514 -4.08 -16.32 -12.88
CA PHE A 514 -4.83 -16.24 -11.62
C PHE A 514 -4.48 -14.96 -10.85
N PHE A 515 -3.20 -14.70 -10.63
CA PHE A 515 -2.73 -13.59 -9.82
C PHE A 515 -3.08 -12.23 -10.41
N PHE A 516 -2.83 -12.02 -11.71
CA PHE A 516 -3.07 -10.73 -12.34
C PHE A 516 -4.54 -10.52 -12.70
N PHE A 517 -5.25 -11.55 -13.14
CA PHE A 517 -6.59 -11.40 -13.73
C PHE A 517 -7.74 -11.82 -12.83
N ARG A 518 -7.54 -12.83 -11.97
CA ARG A 518 -8.60 -13.34 -11.09
C ARG A 518 -8.52 -12.81 -9.66
N ALA A 519 -7.32 -12.72 -9.08
CA ALA A 519 -7.12 -12.29 -7.69
C ALA A 519 -7.05 -10.76 -7.51
N GLN A 520 -6.89 -10.00 -8.59
CA GLN A 520 -6.88 -8.53 -8.55
C GLN A 520 -8.16 -7.97 -9.15
N MET A 521 -9.01 -7.46 -8.27
CA MET A 521 -10.37 -7.02 -8.56
C MET A 521 -10.37 -5.78 -9.44
N PRO A 522 -11.00 -5.80 -10.61
CA PRO A 522 -11.29 -4.60 -11.38
C PRO A 522 -12.09 -3.61 -10.53
N PHE A 523 -11.59 -2.38 -10.44
CA PHE A 523 -12.18 -1.25 -9.73
C PHE A 523 -12.29 -0.04 -10.66
N ASP A 524 -13.19 -0.13 -11.63
CA ASP A 524 -13.40 0.91 -12.65
C ASP A 524 -14.42 1.96 -12.20
N LEU A 525 -14.26 2.48 -10.97
CA LEU A 525 -15.14 3.54 -10.44
C LEU A 525 -14.43 4.88 -10.33
N LEU A 526 -13.11 4.90 -10.47
CA LEU A 526 -12.27 6.08 -10.26
C LEU A 526 -11.13 6.11 -11.25
N ASP A 527 -10.73 7.32 -11.61
CA ASP A 527 -9.44 7.61 -12.23
C ASP A 527 -8.65 8.65 -11.44
N GLU A 528 -7.33 8.59 -11.61
CA GLU A 528 -6.39 9.53 -11.03
C GLU A 528 -5.52 10.08 -12.18
N PRO A 529 -6.06 10.98 -13.03
CA PRO A 529 -5.32 11.52 -14.18
C PRO A 529 -4.05 12.26 -13.76
N GLU A 530 -4.04 12.83 -12.55
CA GLU A 530 -2.85 13.35 -11.89
C GLU A 530 -2.84 12.90 -10.44
N ARG A 531 -1.65 12.73 -9.86
CA ARG A 531 -1.49 12.27 -8.48
C ARG A 531 -2.26 13.17 -7.50
N GLY A 532 -3.18 12.56 -6.75
CA GLY A 532 -4.04 13.22 -5.78
C GLY A 532 -5.22 13.98 -6.36
N LYS A 533 -5.43 13.99 -7.68
CA LYS A 533 -6.62 14.49 -8.35
C LYS A 533 -7.46 13.29 -8.80
N VAL A 534 -8.50 13.03 -8.02
CA VAL A 534 -9.38 11.89 -8.25
C VAL A 534 -10.56 12.31 -9.12
N HIS A 535 -11.08 11.42 -9.94
CA HIS A 535 -12.30 11.64 -10.71
C HIS A 535 -13.19 10.40 -10.57
N LEU A 536 -14.50 10.59 -10.33
CA LEU A 536 -15.47 9.50 -10.23
C LEU A 536 -15.95 9.12 -11.62
N ARG A 537 -15.89 7.83 -11.97
CA ARG A 537 -16.34 7.28 -13.27
C ARG A 537 -17.82 6.87 -13.27
N PHE A 538 -18.63 7.47 -12.40
CA PHE A 538 -20.07 7.23 -12.31
C PHE A 538 -20.81 8.53 -11.98
N ASP A 539 -22.02 8.68 -12.52
CA ASP A 539 -22.80 9.92 -12.41
C ASP A 539 -23.89 9.81 -11.33
N ASN A 540 -24.31 8.58 -11.02
CA ASN A 540 -25.37 8.31 -10.06
C ASN A 540 -25.19 6.93 -9.40
N LEU A 541 -25.95 6.66 -8.33
CA LEU A 541 -25.83 5.40 -7.59
C LEU A 541 -26.45 4.17 -8.29
N ALA A 542 -27.29 4.35 -9.31
CA ALA A 542 -27.84 3.23 -10.08
C ALA A 542 -26.75 2.51 -10.89
N ASP A 543 -25.66 3.21 -11.22
CA ASP A 543 -24.47 2.66 -11.86
C ASP A 543 -23.74 1.66 -10.94
N LEU A 544 -23.97 1.73 -9.62
CA LEU A 544 -23.32 0.88 -8.62
C LEU A 544 -24.16 -0.33 -8.21
N LEU A 545 -25.36 -0.51 -8.77
CA LEU A 545 -26.27 -1.60 -8.43
C LEU A 545 -25.65 -2.99 -8.76
N PRO A 546 -26.11 -4.06 -8.09
CA PRO A 546 -25.69 -5.42 -8.41
C PRO A 546 -25.82 -5.77 -9.90
N GLY A 547 -24.84 -6.50 -10.44
CA GLY A 547 -24.82 -6.94 -11.84
C GLY A 547 -24.28 -5.90 -12.83
N ARG A 548 -23.93 -4.68 -12.39
CA ARG A 548 -23.31 -3.66 -13.24
C ARG A 548 -21.82 -3.88 -13.49
N SER A 549 -21.12 -4.47 -12.52
CA SER A 549 -19.69 -4.74 -12.60
C SER A 549 -19.36 -5.99 -11.78
N ALA A 550 -18.86 -7.04 -12.45
CA ALA A 550 -18.47 -8.29 -11.80
C ALA A 550 -17.37 -8.08 -10.75
N GLY A 551 -16.41 -7.18 -10.99
CA GLY A 551 -15.38 -6.83 -10.01
C GLY A 551 -15.97 -6.15 -8.77
N LEU A 552 -16.90 -5.22 -8.96
CA LEU A 552 -17.57 -4.55 -7.84
C LEU A 552 -18.46 -5.51 -7.05
N ASP A 553 -19.15 -6.43 -7.73
CA ASP A 553 -19.95 -7.47 -7.11
C ASP A 553 -19.09 -8.40 -6.26
N ALA A 554 -17.96 -8.89 -6.79
CA ALA A 554 -17.01 -9.71 -6.05
C ALA A 554 -16.45 -8.99 -4.80
N ILE A 555 -16.12 -7.70 -4.91
CA ILE A 555 -15.67 -6.88 -3.77
C ILE A 555 -16.77 -6.79 -2.72
N CYS A 556 -18.00 -6.46 -3.13
CA CYS A 556 -19.11 -6.32 -2.19
C CYS A 556 -19.46 -7.65 -1.52
N ASP A 557 -19.48 -8.75 -2.27
CA ASP A 557 -19.73 -10.09 -1.73
C ASP A 557 -18.64 -10.54 -0.77
N GLY A 558 -17.36 -10.26 -1.08
CA GLY A 558 -16.27 -10.53 -0.15
C GLY A 558 -16.43 -9.72 1.14
N ILE A 559 -16.73 -8.42 1.06
CA ILE A 559 -16.91 -7.59 2.25
C ILE A 559 -18.16 -8.00 3.05
N LEU A 560 -19.30 -8.27 2.41
CA LEU A 560 -20.57 -8.53 3.11
C LEU A 560 -20.74 -9.97 3.57
N LEU A 561 -20.29 -10.93 2.76
CA LEU A 561 -20.56 -12.35 2.95
C LEU A 561 -19.31 -13.16 3.32
N GLY A 562 -18.12 -12.54 3.30
CA GLY A 562 -16.87 -13.23 3.58
C GLY A 562 -16.44 -14.20 2.48
N LYS A 563 -16.93 -14.03 1.24
CA LYS A 563 -16.45 -14.80 0.09
C LYS A 563 -15.02 -14.43 -0.29
N ASP A 564 -14.35 -15.32 -1.02
CA ASP A 564 -13.05 -15.03 -1.61
C ASP A 564 -13.16 -13.88 -2.62
N PHE A 565 -12.13 -13.03 -2.66
CA PHE A 565 -12.02 -11.95 -3.62
C PHE A 565 -11.48 -12.48 -4.94
N LEU A 566 -12.38 -12.98 -5.77
CA LEU A 566 -12.08 -13.55 -7.09
C LEU A 566 -13.04 -13.04 -8.15
N VAL A 567 -12.52 -12.77 -9.33
CA VAL A 567 -13.31 -12.61 -10.55
C VAL A 567 -13.27 -13.92 -11.32
N GLU A 568 -14.46 -14.44 -11.64
CA GLU A 568 -14.64 -15.66 -12.44
C GLU A 568 -14.32 -15.45 -13.92
#